data_AF-A0A351JYX2-F1
#
_entry.id   AF-A0A351JYX2-F1
#
_cell.length_a   1.000
_cell.length_b   1.000
_cell.length_c   1.000
_cell.angle_alpha   90.00
_cell.angle_beta   90.00
_cell.angle_gamma   90.00
#
_symmetry.space_group_name_H-M   'P 1'
#
loop_
_entity.id
_entity.type
_entity.pdbx_description
1 polymer ?
#
loop_
_entity_poly.entity_id
_entity_poly.type
_entity_poly.pdbx_seq_one_letter_code
_entity_poly.pdbx_strand_id
1 'polypeptide(L)'
;MAKRTKHRISRAYILRAHRSRNLGAEYLERGDYPSCIEFYQDSVEFSLKSILALYDRKFRLLHDVSEELVGLVESERFSDSEFREKT
;
A
#
# COMPACT_ATOMS: atom_id res chain seq x y z
N MET A 1 23.48 -8.74 -0.53
CA MET A 1 22.37 -9.55 0.03
C MET A 1 21.07 -8.76 0.25
N ALA A 2 21.12 -7.52 0.74
CA ALA A 2 19.92 -6.72 1.08
C ALA A 2 18.89 -6.50 -0.07
N LYS A 3 19.34 -6.31 -1.32
CA LYS A 3 18.43 -6.08 -2.47
C LYS A 3 17.46 -7.24 -2.68
N ARG A 4 17.93 -8.50 -2.63
CA ARG A 4 17.08 -9.69 -2.79
C ARG A 4 16.05 -9.83 -1.67
N THR A 5 16.41 -9.45 -0.45
CA THR A 5 15.51 -9.51 0.71
C THR A 5 14.35 -8.53 0.58
N LYS A 6 14.61 -7.27 0.20
CA LYS A 6 13.57 -6.24 -0.01
C LYS A 6 12.55 -6.66 -1.09
N HIS A 7 13.05 -7.21 -2.20
CA HIS A 7 12.18 -7.70 -3.28
C HIS A 7 11.33 -8.90 -2.85
N ARG A 8 11.90 -9.81 -2.03
CA ARG A 8 11.14 -10.94 -1.47
C ARG A 8 10.03 -10.47 -0.55
N ILE A 9 10.32 -9.51 0.33
CA ILE A 9 9.34 -8.92 1.26
C ILE A 9 8.24 -8.18 0.48
N SER A 10 8.63 -7.32 -0.46
CA SER A 10 7.71 -6.60 -1.34
C SER A 10 6.78 -7.57 -2.09
N ARG A 11 7.33 -8.63 -2.69
CA ARG A 11 6.54 -9.67 -3.36
C ARG A 11 5.56 -10.37 -2.42
N ALA A 12 5.96 -10.66 -1.18
CA ALA A 12 5.08 -11.28 -0.20
C ALA A 12 3.88 -10.37 0.13
N TYR A 13 4.10 -9.07 0.25
CA TYR A 13 3.03 -8.10 0.47
C TYR A 13 2.08 -8.01 -0.73
N ILE A 14 2.59 -7.96 -1.96
CA ILE A 14 1.73 -7.99 -3.17
C ILE A 14 0.84 -9.24 -3.20
N LEU A 15 1.39 -10.41 -2.88
CA LEU A 15 0.60 -11.65 -2.84
C LEU A 15 -0.50 -11.59 -1.77
N ARG A 16 -0.23 -10.95 -0.63
CA ARG A 16 -1.23 -10.75 0.42
C ARG A 16 -2.31 -9.76 -0.02
N ALA A 17 -1.92 -8.67 -0.69
CA ALA A 17 -2.87 -7.71 -1.26
C ALA A 17 -3.85 -8.36 -2.22
N HIS A 18 -3.37 -9.23 -3.12
CA HIS A 18 -4.22 -9.98 -4.04
C HIS A 18 -5.20 -10.90 -3.32
N ARG A 19 -4.74 -11.61 -2.27
CA ARG A 19 -5.63 -12.48 -1.48
C ARG A 19 -6.71 -11.69 -0.78
N SER A 20 -6.36 -10.58 -0.13
CA SER A 20 -7.34 -9.72 0.54
C SER A 20 -8.35 -9.14 -0.47
N ARG A 21 -7.91 -8.70 -1.65
CA ARG A 21 -8.83 -8.26 -2.71
C ARG A 21 -9.84 -9.34 -3.11
N ASN A 22 -9.37 -10.58 -3.27
CA ASN A 22 -10.24 -11.69 -3.66
C ASN A 22 -11.25 -12.02 -2.55
N LEU A 23 -10.84 -11.97 -1.28
CA LEU A 23 -11.76 -12.11 -0.15
C LEU A 23 -12.78 -10.96 -0.12
N GLY A 24 -12.35 -9.71 -0.34
CA GLY A 24 -13.27 -8.58 -0.42
C GLY A 24 -14.36 -8.77 -1.48
N ALA A 25 -13.99 -9.30 -2.65
CA ALA A 25 -14.95 -9.63 -3.71
C ALA A 25 -15.93 -10.75 -3.28
N GLU A 26 -15.44 -11.81 -2.65
CA GLU A 26 -16.29 -12.89 -2.13
C GLU A 26 -17.31 -12.38 -1.10
N TYR A 27 -16.89 -11.53 -0.16
CA TYR A 27 -17.78 -10.96 0.85
C TYR A 27 -18.76 -9.94 0.27
N LEU A 28 -18.35 -9.21 -0.78
CA LEU A 28 -19.24 -8.35 -1.56
C LEU A 28 -20.36 -9.16 -2.20
N GLU A 29 -20.04 -10.29 -2.84
CA GLU A 29 -21.03 -11.18 -3.45
C GLU A 29 -22.02 -11.77 -2.43
N ARG A 30 -21.56 -11.98 -1.18
CA ARG A 30 -22.40 -12.44 -0.07
C ARG A 30 -23.26 -11.33 0.57
N GLY A 31 -23.03 -10.07 0.19
CA GLY A 31 -23.70 -8.90 0.80
C GLY A 31 -23.17 -8.54 2.20
N ASP A 32 -22.04 -9.12 2.62
CA ASP A 32 -21.36 -8.75 3.86
C ASP A 32 -20.42 -7.57 3.59
N TYR A 33 -21.03 -6.39 3.53
CA TYR A 33 -20.32 -5.14 3.24
C TYR A 33 -19.26 -4.76 4.29
N PRO A 34 -19.47 -4.94 5.61
CA PRO A 34 -18.42 -4.72 6.60
C PRO A 34 -17.15 -5.51 6.31
N SER A 35 -17.28 -6.84 6.12
CA SER A 35 -16.12 -7.70 5.83
C SER A 35 -15.48 -7.36 4.49
N CYS A 36 -16.28 -7.04 3.47
CA CYS A 36 -15.80 -6.57 2.17
C CYS A 36 -14.89 -5.34 2.31
N ILE A 37 -15.32 -4.34 3.08
CA ILE A 37 -14.57 -3.10 3.29
C ILE A 37 -13.24 -3.39 3.99
N GLU A 38 -13.26 -4.20 5.06
CA GLU A 38 -12.04 -4.59 5.78
C GLU A 38 -11.02 -5.26 4.84
N PHE A 39 -11.45 -6.22 4.03
CA PHE A 39 -10.55 -6.92 3.11
C PHE A 39 -10.03 -6.04 1.97
N TYR A 40 -10.81 -5.06 1.50
CA TYR A 40 -10.30 -4.09 0.54
C TYR A 40 -9.31 -3.10 1.17
N GLN A 41 -9.54 -2.66 2.42
CA GLN A 41 -8.58 -1.84 3.16
C GLN A 41 -7.25 -2.58 3.35
N ASP A 42 -7.30 -3.85 3.77
CA ASP A 42 -6.13 -4.72 3.84
C ASP A 42 -5.36 -4.79 2.51
N SER A 43 -6.08 -4.92 1.39
CA SER A 43 -5.47 -5.01 0.07
C SER A 43 -4.66 -3.76 -0.28
N VAL A 44 -5.22 -2.59 0.02
CA VAL A 44 -4.54 -1.31 -0.15
C VAL A 44 -3.33 -1.24 0.77
N GLU A 45 -3.50 -1.54 2.06
CA GLU A 45 -2.44 -1.50 3.06
C GLU A 45 -1.23 -2.36 2.66
N PHE A 46 -1.46 -3.59 2.21
CA PHE A 46 -0.36 -4.47 1.76
C PHE A 46 0.29 -3.98 0.47
N SER A 47 -0.47 -3.41 -0.45
CA SER A 47 0.10 -2.81 -1.67
C SER A 47 1.07 -1.68 -1.29
N LEU A 48 0.70 -0.85 -0.31
CA LEU A 48 1.54 0.24 0.17
C LEU A 48 2.78 -0.25 0.92
N LYS A 49 2.62 -1.23 1.83
CA LYS A 49 3.76 -1.90 2.50
C LYS A 49 4.74 -2.51 1.50
N SER A 50 4.25 -3.00 0.36
CA SER A 50 5.12 -3.53 -0.70
C SER A 50 6.05 -2.48 -1.30
N ILE A 51 5.56 -1.25 -1.46
CA ILE A 51 6.32 -0.11 -1.98
C ILE A 51 7.32 0.34 -0.92
N LEU A 52 6.87 0.56 0.31
CA LEU A 52 7.74 0.98 1.42
C LEU A 52 8.88 -0.02 1.68
N ALA A 53 8.63 -1.33 1.52
CA ALA A 53 9.66 -2.36 1.63
C ALA A 53 10.78 -2.21 0.57
N LEU A 54 10.49 -1.65 -0.61
CA LEU A 54 11.49 -1.35 -1.64
C LEU A 54 12.35 -0.13 -1.24
N TYR A 55 11.74 0.88 -0.60
CA TYR A 55 12.38 2.11 -0.13
C TYR A 55 13.11 1.97 1.22
N ASP A 56 13.12 0.79 1.84
CA ASP A 56 13.80 0.53 3.14
C ASP A 56 13.29 1.37 4.31
N ARG A 57 12.07 1.90 4.21
CA ARG A 57 11.44 2.63 5.30
C ARG A 57 10.86 1.62 6.28
N LYS A 58 11.26 1.71 7.56
CA LYS A 58 10.62 0.97 8.64
C LYS A 58 9.26 1.60 8.92
N PHE A 59 8.20 0.91 8.55
CA PHE A 59 6.85 1.29 8.95
C PHE A 59 6.68 0.99 10.44
N ARG A 60 6.31 2.00 11.23
CA ARG A 60 5.68 1.74 12.53
C ARG A 60 4.36 1.02 12.23
N LEU A 61 3.98 0.04 13.05
CA LEU A 61 2.74 -0.76 12.89
C LEU A 61 1.50 0.14 13.02
N LEU A 62 1.27 1.01 12.05
CA LEU A 62 0.10 1.84 11.95
C LEU A 62 -0.85 1.14 10.98
N HIS A 63 -2.08 0.97 11.44
CA HIS A 63 -3.24 0.62 10.63
C HIS A 63 -3.53 1.70 9.56
N ASP A 64 -2.81 2.82 9.61
CA ASP A 64 -2.84 3.87 8.60
C ASP A 64 -1.46 4.04 7.95
N VAL A 65 -1.29 3.41 6.78
CA VAL A 65 -0.09 3.57 5.95
C VAL A 65 -0.16 4.88 5.14
N SER A 66 -1.30 5.56 5.11
CA SER A 66 -1.46 6.81 4.36
C SER A 66 -0.61 7.94 4.95
N GLU A 67 -0.48 8.05 6.27
CA GLU A 67 0.38 9.04 6.92
C GLU A 67 1.85 8.91 6.51
N GLU A 68 2.38 7.68 6.49
CA GLU A 68 3.77 7.42 6.08
C GLU A 68 4.00 7.69 4.59
N LEU A 69 2.99 7.47 3.75
CA LEU A 69 3.08 7.79 2.32
C LEU A 69 2.96 9.28 2.05
N VAL A 70 2.09 9.98 2.76
CA VAL A 70 2.02 11.44 2.71
C VAL A 70 3.37 12.00 3.13
N GLY A 71 3.95 11.50 4.23
CA GLY A 71 5.31 11.87 4.64
C GLY A 71 6.37 11.54 3.57
N LEU A 72 6.26 10.41 2.87
CA LEU A 72 7.15 10.09 1.75
C LEU A 72 7.00 11.10 0.61
N VAL A 73 5.77 11.32 0.14
CA VAL A 73 5.47 12.25 -0.96
C VAL A 73 5.84 13.68 -0.58
N GLU A 74 5.66 14.10 0.67
CA GLU A 74 6.07 15.43 1.14
C GLU A 74 7.58 15.54 1.29
N SER A 75 8.26 14.47 1.72
CA SER A 75 9.73 14.43 1.76
C SER A 75 10.36 14.33 0.37
N GLU A 76 9.62 13.78 -0.59
CA GLU A 76 10.01 13.63 -2.00
C GLU A 76 9.36 14.70 -2.89
N ARG A 77 8.54 15.62 -2.35
CA ARG A 77 7.99 16.80 -3.04
C ARG A 77 9.06 17.88 -3.08
N PHE A 78 9.82 17.94 -4.18
CA PHE A 78 9.47 18.52 -5.49
C PHE A 78 9.47 20.05 -5.41
N SER A 79 10.45 20.68 -6.07
CA SER A 79 10.35 22.09 -6.45
C SER A 79 9.05 22.28 -7.22
N ASP A 80 8.22 23.23 -6.80
CA ASP A 80 6.87 23.54 -7.34
C ASP A 80 6.79 23.85 -8.86
N SER A 81 7.85 23.63 -9.64
CA SER A 81 7.94 23.99 -11.05
C SER A 81 7.29 23.00 -12.03
N GLU A 82 6.96 21.75 -11.63
CA GLU A 82 6.47 20.74 -12.59
C GLU A 82 4.96 20.46 -12.54
N PHE A 83 4.24 20.90 -11.51
CA PHE A 83 2.78 20.68 -11.41
C PHE A 83 1.93 21.84 -11.95
N ARG A 84 2.57 22.95 -12.34
CA ARG A 84 1.95 24.08 -13.03
C ARG A 84 2.36 24.11 -14.50
N GLU A 85 1.78 23.20 -15.29
CA GLU A 85 1.31 23.49 -16.67
C GLU A 85 0.80 22.20 -17.31
N LYS A 86 -0.51 21.97 -17.18
CA LYS A 86 -1.40 21.77 -18.33
C LYS A 86 -2.83 21.71 -17.83
N THR A 87 -3.45 22.89 -17.92
CA THR A 87 -4.86 23.19 -18.24
C THR A 87 -5.91 22.11 -18.00
#